data_AF-A0A1X6WNB1-F1
#
_entry.id   AF-A0A1X6WNB1-F1
#
_cell.length_a   1.000
_cell.length_b   1.000
_cell.length_c   1.000
_cell.angle_alpha   90.00
_cell.angle_beta   90.00
_cell.angle_gamma   90.00
#
_symmetry.space_group_name_H-M   'P 1'
#
loop_
_entity.id
_entity.type
_entity.pdbx_description
1 polymer ?
#
loop_
_entity_poly.entity_id
_entity_poly.type
_entity_poly.pdbx_seq_one_letter_code
_entity_poly.pdbx_strand_id
1 'polypeptide(L)'
;MKIYNTLTRSKEEFTTIEPGKVRMYLCGPTVYNYIHVGNARSTVAFDTVRRYLEYKGYEVNYVSNFTDVDDKIINRAHEEGVTTREIADKYIDAFTEDTGKLNVKPACIHPRVVDHIDEIIEFVAALIEKGYAYESQGDVYYRARKFKNYGQLSNKSLDELEVGASQRTGDEQDKKEDPLDFALWKSAKEGEVSWKSPWGEGRPGWHIECSVMASKHLGETIDIHAGGQDLEFPHHENEIAQSEAKTGQTFANYWMHNAYLTVGETGEKMSKSLKNFVTAHELMEEVDPEVVRFALATTHYRRPMPFNDIILKEAETNLSKIKASYNNGNFRLEVSQETTEDDAVYLKELTLIKQQFEEGMDDDFNTANGITAVYNLVKWLNAYFEKNTVSKVVIEEAQSLLVELMAVFGLELGQKEVLDSEIEALIEERIEARANKDFKRSDEIRDMLKAQGIILEDTAHGGRWSRI
;
A
#
# COMPACT_ATOMS: atom_id res chain seq x y z
N MET A 1 -11.60 6.44 16.48
CA MET A 1 -11.29 6.30 15.03
C MET A 1 -12.42 5.58 14.36
N LYS A 2 -12.78 6.01 13.14
CA LYS A 2 -13.80 5.39 12.29
C LYS A 2 -13.18 4.84 11.02
N ILE A 3 -13.72 3.73 10.52
CA ILE A 3 -13.32 3.11 9.25
C ILE A 3 -14.56 2.99 8.38
N TYR A 4 -14.44 3.30 7.09
CA TYR A 4 -15.48 2.99 6.13
C TYR A 4 -15.50 1.50 5.82
N ASN A 5 -16.62 0.86 6.15
CA ASN A 5 -16.82 -0.55 5.90
C ASN A 5 -17.57 -0.74 4.58
N THR A 6 -16.94 -1.35 3.57
CA THR A 6 -17.58 -1.61 2.26
C THR A 6 -18.88 -2.41 2.42
N LEU A 7 -18.95 -3.32 3.39
CA LEU A 7 -20.12 -4.17 3.61
C LEU A 7 -21.37 -3.36 3.98
N THR A 8 -21.23 -2.34 4.82
CA THR A 8 -22.35 -1.50 5.30
C THR A 8 -22.46 -0.16 4.57
N ARG A 9 -21.42 0.20 3.80
CA ARG A 9 -21.29 1.46 3.06
C ARG A 9 -21.33 2.69 3.96
N SER A 10 -20.85 2.55 5.20
CA SER A 10 -20.85 3.61 6.19
C SER A 10 -19.53 3.64 6.97
N LYS A 11 -19.23 4.78 7.58
CA LYS A 11 -18.12 4.90 8.54
C LYS A 11 -18.59 4.37 9.89
N GLU A 12 -17.90 3.37 10.39
CA GLU A 12 -18.20 2.69 11.65
C GLU A 12 -17.09 2.95 12.67
N GLU A 13 -17.42 2.97 13.96
CA GLU A 13 -16.40 3.00 15.00
C GLU A 13 -15.52 1.75 14.89
N PHE A 14 -14.20 1.95 14.92
CA PHE A 14 -13.25 0.86 14.87
C PHE A 14 -13.09 0.21 16.24
N THR A 15 -13.40 -1.07 16.31
CA THR A 15 -13.24 -1.91 17.51
C THR A 15 -12.57 -3.21 17.11
N THR A 16 -11.69 -3.72 17.96
CA THR A 16 -10.97 -4.97 17.68
C THR A 16 -11.60 -6.14 18.42
N ILE A 17 -11.48 -7.33 17.84
CA ILE A 17 -11.90 -8.60 18.45
C ILE A 17 -11.16 -8.82 19.78
N GLU A 18 -9.85 -8.59 19.78
CA GLU A 18 -9.02 -8.57 20.97
C GLU A 18 -8.56 -7.13 21.24
N PRO A 19 -8.84 -6.54 22.42
CA PRO A 19 -8.50 -5.15 22.70
C PRO A 19 -7.02 -4.84 22.43
N GLY A 20 -6.75 -3.86 21.57
CA GLY A 20 -5.39 -3.41 21.24
C GLY A 20 -4.65 -4.24 20.19
N LYS A 21 -5.24 -5.34 19.67
CA LYS A 21 -4.65 -6.16 18.61
C LYS A 21 -5.51 -6.14 17.35
N VAL A 22 -4.88 -6.04 16.18
CA VAL A 22 -5.57 -6.01 14.89
C VAL A 22 -5.12 -7.20 14.04
N ARG A 23 -6.07 -8.03 13.63
CA ARG A 23 -5.90 -9.12 12.65
C ARG A 23 -6.28 -8.59 11.28
N MET A 24 -5.27 -8.30 10.45
CA MET A 24 -5.46 -7.65 9.16
C MET A 24 -4.97 -8.56 8.04
N TYR A 25 -5.85 -8.85 7.07
CA TYR A 25 -5.51 -9.58 5.85
C TYR A 25 -5.60 -8.67 4.63
N LEU A 26 -4.57 -8.67 3.79
CA LEU A 26 -4.57 -8.02 2.47
C LEU A 26 -4.34 -9.08 1.39
N CYS A 27 -5.27 -9.24 0.44
CA CYS A 27 -5.04 -10.08 -0.73
C CYS A 27 -3.83 -9.57 -1.51
N GLY A 28 -2.80 -10.41 -1.62
CA GLY A 28 -1.55 -10.06 -2.29
C GLY A 28 -1.55 -10.37 -3.79
N PRO A 29 -0.40 -10.24 -4.46
CA PRO A 29 -0.33 -10.34 -5.91
C PRO A 29 -0.28 -11.79 -6.40
N THR A 30 -0.73 -11.99 -7.64
CA THR A 30 -0.35 -13.17 -8.44
C THR A 30 1.08 -12.98 -8.97
N VAL A 31 1.99 -13.88 -8.62
CA VAL A 31 3.44 -13.73 -8.86
C VAL A 31 3.87 -14.31 -10.22
N TYR A 32 3.36 -13.73 -11.30
CA TYR A 32 3.69 -14.11 -12.69
C TYR A 32 4.40 -13.01 -13.49
N ASN A 33 4.48 -11.80 -12.93
CA ASN A 33 5.12 -10.64 -13.55
C ASN A 33 5.44 -9.57 -12.49
N TYR A 34 6.20 -8.55 -12.85
CA TYR A 34 6.37 -7.33 -12.05
C TYR A 34 5.00 -6.70 -11.74
N ILE A 35 4.90 -6.11 -10.55
CA ILE A 35 3.70 -5.37 -10.15
C ILE A 35 3.57 -4.08 -10.95
N HIS A 36 2.33 -3.71 -11.27
CA HIS A 36 2.05 -2.39 -11.82
C HIS A 36 1.79 -1.37 -10.71
N VAL A 37 1.84 -0.08 -11.05
CA VAL A 37 1.62 1.02 -10.07
C VAL A 37 0.27 0.87 -9.34
N GLY A 38 -0.76 0.31 -10.00
CA GLY A 38 -2.03 -0.01 -9.34
C GLY A 38 -1.93 -1.01 -8.18
N ASN A 39 -1.04 -2.01 -8.26
CA ASN A 39 -0.78 -2.93 -7.15
C ASN A 39 0.03 -2.20 -6.07
N ALA A 40 1.06 -1.45 -6.47
CA ALA A 40 1.86 -0.64 -5.55
C ALA A 40 0.99 0.32 -4.73
N ARG A 41 -0.04 0.93 -5.34
CA ARG A 41 -1.02 1.74 -4.63
C ARG A 41 -1.74 0.98 -3.53
N SER A 42 -2.21 -0.23 -3.80
CA SER A 42 -2.90 -1.04 -2.80
C SER A 42 -1.96 -1.34 -1.62
N THR A 43 -0.75 -1.80 -1.92
CA THR A 43 0.29 -2.08 -0.93
C THR A 43 0.63 -0.86 -0.09
N VAL A 44 0.87 0.29 -0.72
CA VAL A 44 1.17 1.57 -0.05
C VAL A 44 0.01 2.04 0.81
N ALA A 45 -1.23 1.96 0.32
CA ALA A 45 -2.40 2.41 1.07
C ALA A 45 -2.56 1.61 2.37
N PHE A 46 -2.44 0.29 2.30
CA PHE A 46 -2.61 -0.57 3.47
C PHE A 46 -1.38 -0.62 4.38
N ASP A 47 -0.19 -0.32 3.87
CA ASP A 47 0.98 -0.01 4.71
C ASP A 47 0.76 1.30 5.49
N THR A 48 0.23 2.36 4.87
CA THR A 48 -0.15 3.60 5.58
C THR A 48 -1.22 3.34 6.65
N VAL A 49 -2.24 2.52 6.36
CA VAL A 49 -3.25 2.09 7.34
C VAL A 49 -2.59 1.37 8.52
N ARG A 50 -1.74 0.36 8.24
CA ARG A 50 -1.01 -0.38 9.26
C ARG A 50 -0.14 0.55 10.12
N ARG A 51 0.64 1.43 9.49
CA ARG A 51 1.52 2.38 10.20
C ARG A 51 0.73 3.32 11.09
N TYR A 52 -0.46 3.77 10.67
CA TYR A 52 -1.30 4.60 11.52
C TYR A 52 -1.89 3.83 12.70
N LEU A 53 -2.31 2.57 12.50
CA LEU A 53 -2.75 1.70 13.60
C LEU A 53 -1.63 1.50 14.62
N GLU A 54 -0.41 1.20 14.16
CA GLU A 54 0.78 1.08 15.03
C GLU A 54 1.09 2.40 15.75
N TYR A 55 0.97 3.55 15.07
CA TYR A 55 1.08 4.89 15.67
C TYR A 55 0.06 5.11 16.80
N LYS A 56 -1.18 4.63 16.66
CA LYS A 56 -2.20 4.69 17.72
C LYS A 56 -2.00 3.65 18.83
N GLY A 57 -0.93 2.85 18.75
CA GLY A 57 -0.55 1.88 19.78
C GLY A 57 -1.15 0.48 19.61
N TYR A 58 -1.72 0.16 18.44
CA TYR A 58 -2.20 -1.19 18.16
C TYR A 58 -1.04 -2.14 17.79
N GLU A 59 -1.14 -3.39 18.23
CA GLU A 59 -0.34 -4.49 17.70
C GLU A 59 -1.02 -5.06 16.45
N VAL A 60 -0.44 -4.85 15.27
CA VAL A 60 -1.04 -5.30 14.00
C VAL A 60 -0.40 -6.60 13.52
N ASN A 61 -1.16 -7.70 13.55
CA ASN A 61 -0.83 -8.94 12.86
C ASN A 61 -1.31 -8.84 11.40
N TYR A 62 -0.40 -8.41 10.52
CA TYR A 62 -0.66 -8.14 9.11
C TYR A 62 -0.22 -9.30 8.23
N VAL A 63 -1.16 -9.91 7.51
CA VAL A 63 -0.93 -11.05 6.62
C VAL A 63 -1.24 -10.65 5.19
N SER A 64 -0.37 -11.00 4.24
CA SER A 64 -0.65 -10.83 2.81
C SER A 64 -0.07 -11.98 2.01
N ASN A 65 -0.92 -12.72 1.30
CA ASN A 65 -0.50 -13.94 0.59
C ASN A 65 0.26 -13.67 -0.70
N PHE A 66 0.91 -14.69 -1.23
CA PHE A 66 1.28 -14.76 -2.64
C PHE A 66 0.44 -15.82 -3.33
N THR A 67 -0.27 -15.43 -4.41
CA THR A 67 -0.92 -16.41 -5.28
C THR A 67 0.13 -16.93 -6.26
N ASP A 68 0.68 -18.11 -5.94
CA ASP A 68 1.70 -18.80 -6.73
C ASP A 68 1.19 -20.05 -7.47
N VAL A 69 -0.14 -20.23 -7.50
CA VAL A 69 -0.84 -21.23 -8.29
C VAL A 69 -1.95 -20.55 -9.10
N ASP A 70 -1.68 -20.20 -10.36
CA ASP A 70 -2.66 -19.55 -11.25
C ASP A 70 -2.36 -19.87 -12.72
N ASP A 71 -3.38 -19.81 -13.57
CA ASP A 71 -3.24 -20.01 -15.02
C ASP A 71 -2.17 -19.10 -15.65
N LYS A 72 -2.02 -17.87 -15.15
CA LYS A 72 -1.00 -16.93 -15.67
C LYS A 72 0.42 -17.38 -15.36
N ILE A 73 0.64 -18.02 -14.21
CA ILE A 73 1.96 -18.53 -13.82
C ILE A 73 2.30 -19.75 -14.68
N ILE A 74 1.34 -20.65 -14.90
CA ILE A 74 1.50 -21.82 -15.77
C ILE A 74 1.85 -21.37 -17.20
N ASN A 75 1.08 -20.44 -17.76
CA ASN A 75 1.32 -19.92 -19.09
C ASN A 75 2.70 -19.26 -19.21
N ARG A 76 3.09 -18.46 -18.21
CA ARG A 76 4.41 -17.81 -18.21
C ARG A 76 5.56 -18.80 -18.07
N ALA A 77 5.40 -19.83 -17.24
CA ALA A 77 6.38 -20.90 -17.08
C ALA A 77 6.60 -21.65 -18.41
N HIS A 78 5.52 -21.93 -19.15
CA HIS A 78 5.60 -22.51 -20.50
C HIS A 78 6.27 -21.58 -21.51
N GLU A 79 5.97 -20.27 -21.48
CA GLU A 79 6.59 -19.27 -22.36
C GLU A 79 8.11 -19.15 -22.12
N GLU A 80 8.55 -19.14 -20.86
CA GLU A 80 9.97 -18.98 -20.47
C GLU A 80 10.73 -20.33 -20.43
N GLY A 81 10.05 -21.48 -20.55
CA GLY A 81 10.68 -22.80 -20.52
C GLY A 81 11.25 -23.19 -19.13
N VAL A 82 10.62 -22.70 -18.06
CA VAL A 82 11.02 -22.91 -16.66
C VAL A 82 9.84 -23.46 -15.84
N THR A 83 10.06 -23.80 -14.58
CA THR A 83 8.98 -24.27 -13.69
C THR A 83 8.12 -23.12 -13.16
N THR A 84 6.88 -23.43 -12.77
CA THR A 84 5.99 -22.45 -12.11
C THR A 84 6.57 -21.90 -10.82
N ARG A 85 7.32 -22.72 -10.08
CA ARG A 85 8.03 -22.32 -8.87
C ARG A 85 9.13 -21.30 -9.16
N GLU A 86 9.93 -21.51 -10.21
CA GLU A 86 10.96 -20.54 -10.61
C GLU A 86 10.37 -19.19 -11.01
N ILE A 87 9.23 -19.20 -11.73
CA ILE A 87 8.48 -17.96 -12.04
C ILE A 87 8.01 -17.28 -10.75
N ALA A 88 7.37 -18.02 -9.86
CA ALA A 88 6.84 -17.49 -8.61
C ALA A 88 7.96 -16.90 -7.74
N ASP A 89 9.05 -17.64 -7.52
CA ASP A 89 10.17 -17.21 -6.68
C ASP A 89 10.82 -15.93 -7.25
N LYS A 90 11.06 -15.88 -8.57
CA LYS A 90 11.56 -14.69 -9.28
C LYS A 90 10.69 -13.45 -9.04
N TYR A 91 9.37 -13.58 -9.13
CA TYR A 91 8.46 -12.44 -9.00
C TYR A 91 8.08 -12.12 -7.55
N ILE A 92 8.26 -13.06 -6.61
CA ILE A 92 8.25 -12.77 -5.17
C ILE A 92 9.44 -11.87 -4.84
N ASP A 93 10.65 -12.23 -5.28
CA ASP A 93 11.86 -11.43 -5.06
C ASP A 93 11.70 -10.02 -5.66
N ALA A 94 11.21 -9.93 -6.91
CA ALA A 94 10.93 -8.65 -7.55
C ALA A 94 9.88 -7.82 -6.79
N PHE A 95 8.81 -8.44 -6.29
CA PHE A 95 7.81 -7.76 -5.47
C PHE A 95 8.42 -7.22 -4.18
N THR A 96 9.26 -8.02 -3.49
CA THR A 96 9.94 -7.61 -2.27
C THR A 96 10.91 -6.46 -2.54
N GLU A 97 11.65 -6.49 -3.65
CA GLU A 97 12.52 -5.39 -4.07
C GLU A 97 11.72 -4.10 -4.32
N ASP A 98 10.69 -4.17 -5.16
CA ASP A 98 9.90 -3.00 -5.56
C ASP A 98 9.18 -2.37 -4.36
N THR A 99 8.57 -3.20 -3.50
CA THR A 99 7.88 -2.70 -2.30
C THR A 99 8.85 -2.22 -1.23
N GLY A 100 10.04 -2.82 -1.15
CA GLY A 100 11.14 -2.35 -0.30
C GLY A 100 11.63 -0.95 -0.70
N LYS A 101 11.79 -0.68 -2.00
CA LYS A 101 12.10 0.67 -2.52
C LYS A 101 11.05 1.71 -2.12
N LEU A 102 9.78 1.32 -2.07
CA LEU A 102 8.67 2.16 -1.60
C LEU A 102 8.55 2.26 -0.06
N ASN A 103 9.51 1.71 0.69
CA ASN A 103 9.50 1.63 2.15
C ASN A 103 8.20 1.03 2.73
N VAL A 104 7.67 0.00 2.08
CA VAL A 104 6.56 -0.79 2.61
C VAL A 104 7.10 -1.73 3.68
N LYS A 105 6.47 -1.79 4.86
CA LYS A 105 6.85 -2.77 5.88
C LYS A 105 6.50 -4.18 5.40
N PRO A 106 7.42 -5.15 5.47
CA PRO A 106 7.09 -6.54 5.19
C PRO A 106 5.91 -7.02 6.04
N ALA A 107 5.05 -7.88 5.46
CA ALA A 107 3.98 -8.50 6.24
C ALA A 107 4.56 -9.35 7.37
N CYS A 108 3.77 -9.59 8.42
CA CYS A 108 4.17 -10.50 9.49
C CYS A 108 4.43 -11.91 8.94
N ILE A 109 3.64 -12.32 7.95
CA ILE A 109 3.85 -13.52 7.14
C ILE A 109 3.33 -13.31 5.71
N HIS A 110 3.95 -14.02 4.77
CA HIS A 110 3.53 -14.11 3.38
C HIS A 110 3.20 -15.57 3.01
N PRO A 111 1.99 -16.07 3.35
CA PRO A 111 1.63 -17.44 3.03
C PRO A 111 1.50 -17.64 1.51
N ARG A 112 1.97 -18.79 1.04
CA ARG A 112 1.90 -19.20 -0.37
C ARG A 112 0.85 -20.27 -0.56
N VAL A 113 0.21 -20.30 -1.72
CA VAL A 113 -0.88 -21.26 -2.02
C VAL A 113 -0.34 -22.69 -2.03
N VAL A 114 0.83 -22.90 -2.62
CA VAL A 114 1.48 -24.23 -2.71
C VAL A 114 1.71 -24.88 -1.34
N ASP A 115 1.84 -24.09 -0.28
CA ASP A 115 2.10 -24.55 1.08
C ASP A 115 0.81 -24.86 1.89
N HIS A 116 -0.37 -24.64 1.29
CA HIS A 116 -1.68 -24.76 1.98
C HIS A 116 -2.68 -25.66 1.21
N ILE A 117 -2.19 -26.52 0.31
CA ILE A 117 -3.05 -27.33 -0.56
C ILE A 117 -3.89 -28.32 0.25
N ASP A 118 -3.33 -28.94 1.29
CA ASP A 118 -4.07 -29.88 2.14
C ASP A 118 -5.21 -29.15 2.87
N GLU A 119 -4.94 -27.98 3.46
CA GLU A 119 -5.98 -27.16 4.09
C GLU A 119 -7.06 -26.70 3.10
N ILE A 120 -6.69 -26.40 1.86
CA ILE A 120 -7.66 -26.06 0.81
C ILE A 120 -8.57 -27.25 0.52
N ILE A 121 -8.01 -28.45 0.34
CA ILE A 121 -8.79 -29.67 0.07
C ILE A 121 -9.75 -29.95 1.23
N GLU A 122 -9.29 -29.82 2.48
CA GLU A 122 -10.14 -29.97 3.67
C GLU A 122 -11.27 -28.94 3.71
N PHE A 123 -10.99 -27.69 3.37
CA PHE A 123 -11.98 -26.62 3.33
C PHE A 123 -13.06 -26.91 2.27
N VAL A 124 -12.66 -27.30 1.07
CA VAL A 124 -13.58 -27.65 -0.01
C VAL A 124 -14.42 -28.87 0.37
N ALA A 125 -13.84 -29.90 0.99
CA ALA A 125 -14.59 -31.05 1.48
C ALA A 125 -15.67 -30.66 2.50
N ALA A 126 -15.35 -29.75 3.44
CA ALA A 126 -16.32 -29.22 4.40
C ALA A 126 -17.47 -28.46 3.73
N LEU A 127 -17.19 -27.71 2.66
CA LEU A 127 -18.24 -27.03 1.88
C LEU A 127 -19.14 -28.02 1.13
N ILE A 128 -18.60 -29.12 0.61
CA ILE A 128 -19.38 -30.20 -0.02
C ILE A 128 -20.28 -30.87 1.02
N GLU A 129 -19.74 -31.21 2.20
CA GLU A 129 -20.52 -31.85 3.28
C GLU A 129 -21.71 -31.00 3.71
N LYS A 130 -21.52 -29.67 3.78
CA LYS A 130 -22.60 -28.70 4.05
C LYS A 130 -23.50 -28.43 2.85
N GLY A 131 -23.19 -29.03 1.70
CA GLY A 131 -23.90 -28.91 0.43
C GLY A 131 -23.77 -27.53 -0.22
N TYR A 132 -22.80 -26.72 0.17
CA TYR A 132 -22.46 -25.45 -0.48
C TYR A 132 -21.57 -25.65 -1.71
N ALA A 133 -21.00 -26.84 -1.89
CA ALA A 133 -20.21 -27.17 -3.06
C ALA A 133 -20.62 -28.52 -3.67
N TYR A 134 -20.19 -28.77 -4.91
CA TYR A 134 -20.39 -30.02 -5.63
C TYR A 134 -19.29 -30.31 -6.61
N GLU A 135 -19.02 -31.60 -6.81
CA GLU A 135 -18.14 -32.08 -7.86
C GLU A 135 -18.91 -32.19 -9.18
N SER A 136 -18.25 -31.84 -10.28
CA SER A 136 -18.74 -31.97 -11.64
C SER A 136 -17.57 -32.17 -12.61
N GLN A 137 -17.44 -33.40 -13.11
CA GLN A 137 -16.45 -33.77 -14.12
C GLN A 137 -15.00 -33.44 -13.71
N GLY A 138 -14.64 -33.74 -12.46
CA GLY A 138 -13.31 -33.51 -11.86
C GLY A 138 -13.11 -32.11 -11.28
N ASP A 139 -13.97 -31.15 -11.60
CA ASP A 139 -13.96 -29.82 -11.00
C ASP A 139 -14.88 -29.80 -9.76
N VAL A 140 -14.63 -28.88 -8.83
CA VAL A 140 -15.54 -28.61 -7.71
C VAL A 140 -15.99 -27.16 -7.76
N TYR A 141 -17.30 -26.94 -7.73
CA TYR A 141 -17.92 -25.63 -7.79
C TYR A 141 -18.65 -25.28 -6.49
N TYR A 142 -18.68 -24.00 -6.15
CA TYR A 142 -19.50 -23.44 -5.08
C TYR A 142 -20.87 -23.04 -5.60
N ARG A 143 -21.94 -23.36 -4.85
CA ARG A 143 -23.32 -22.96 -5.11
C ARG A 143 -23.59 -21.55 -4.63
N ALA A 144 -23.38 -20.55 -5.49
CA ALA A 144 -23.51 -19.14 -5.12
C ALA A 144 -24.89 -18.81 -4.55
N ARG A 145 -25.96 -19.28 -5.20
CA ARG A 145 -27.36 -19.03 -4.77
C ARG A 145 -27.74 -19.64 -3.43
N LYS A 146 -27.00 -20.65 -2.95
CA LYS A 146 -27.26 -21.24 -1.63
C LYS A 146 -26.83 -20.30 -0.51
N PHE A 147 -25.89 -19.39 -0.78
CA PHE A 147 -25.49 -18.36 0.17
C PHE A 147 -26.46 -17.19 0.13
N LYS A 148 -27.27 -17.06 1.18
CA LYS A 148 -28.40 -16.11 1.23
C LYS A 148 -28.00 -14.66 0.96
N ASN A 149 -26.80 -14.26 1.37
CA ASN A 149 -26.33 -12.88 1.31
C ASN A 149 -25.34 -12.63 0.15
N TYR A 150 -25.28 -13.53 -0.83
CA TYR A 150 -24.34 -13.39 -1.95
C TYR A 150 -24.63 -12.13 -2.77
N GLY A 151 -23.62 -11.27 -2.93
CA GLY A 151 -23.73 -9.96 -3.59
C GLY A 151 -23.80 -8.77 -2.61
N GLN A 152 -23.86 -9.02 -1.30
CA GLN A 152 -24.01 -7.97 -0.30
C GLN A 152 -22.80 -7.04 -0.23
N LEU A 153 -21.58 -7.56 -0.34
CA LEU A 153 -20.36 -6.74 -0.27
C LEU A 153 -20.29 -5.79 -1.47
N SER A 154 -20.55 -6.32 -2.66
CA SER A 154 -20.45 -5.61 -3.94
C SER A 154 -21.67 -4.75 -4.30
N ASN A 155 -22.75 -4.83 -3.52
CA ASN A 155 -24.04 -4.18 -3.76
C ASN A 155 -24.74 -4.63 -5.04
N LYS A 156 -24.53 -5.87 -5.47
CA LYS A 156 -25.06 -6.39 -6.72
C LYS A 156 -26.21 -7.34 -6.43
N SER A 157 -27.30 -7.20 -7.18
CA SER A 157 -28.39 -8.19 -7.16
C SER A 157 -27.97 -9.47 -7.89
N LEU A 158 -28.51 -10.62 -7.49
CA LEU A 158 -28.24 -11.89 -8.17
C LEU A 158 -28.63 -11.84 -9.66
N ASP A 159 -29.70 -11.10 -9.99
CA ASP A 159 -30.19 -10.94 -11.36
C ASP A 159 -29.17 -10.19 -12.23
N GLU A 160 -28.55 -9.11 -11.73
CA GLU A 160 -27.46 -8.41 -12.43
C GLU A 160 -26.25 -9.31 -12.67
N LEU A 161 -25.90 -10.11 -11.65
CA LEU A 161 -24.79 -11.04 -11.75
C LEU A 161 -25.06 -12.14 -12.78
N GLU A 162 -26.29 -12.64 -12.85
CA GLU A 162 -26.70 -13.72 -13.76
C GLU A 162 -26.62 -13.26 -15.21
N VAL A 163 -27.07 -12.04 -15.51
CA VAL A 163 -26.95 -11.46 -16.86
C VAL A 163 -25.48 -11.40 -17.30
N GLY A 164 -24.58 -10.96 -16.41
CA GLY A 164 -23.15 -10.90 -16.71
C GLY A 164 -22.47 -12.27 -16.80
N ALA A 165 -22.92 -13.25 -16.00
CA ALA A 165 -22.39 -14.61 -16.02
C ALA A 165 -22.84 -15.38 -17.27
N SER A 166 -24.12 -15.24 -17.66
CA SER A 166 -24.72 -15.93 -18.81
C SER A 166 -24.16 -15.49 -20.16
N GLN A 167 -23.49 -14.33 -20.23
CA GLN A 167 -22.79 -13.87 -21.44
C GLN A 167 -21.43 -14.54 -21.64
N ARG A 168 -20.91 -15.27 -20.64
CA ARG A 168 -19.65 -16.00 -20.76
C ARG A 168 -19.91 -17.31 -21.52
N THR A 169 -19.16 -17.52 -22.58
CA THR A 169 -19.24 -18.74 -23.41
C THR A 169 -18.03 -19.63 -23.12
N GLY A 170 -18.23 -20.95 -23.05
CA GLY A 170 -17.14 -21.92 -22.91
C GLY A 170 -17.52 -23.18 -22.14
N ASP A 171 -16.69 -24.22 -22.26
CA ASP A 171 -16.90 -25.56 -21.70
C ASP A 171 -17.08 -25.59 -20.17
N GLU A 172 -16.54 -24.58 -19.45
CA GLU A 172 -16.75 -24.45 -18.00
C GLU A 172 -18.22 -24.19 -17.63
N GLN A 173 -19.00 -23.56 -18.51
CA GLN A 173 -20.38 -23.20 -18.22
C GLN A 173 -21.30 -24.42 -18.26
N ASP A 174 -20.96 -25.43 -19.07
CA ASP A 174 -21.71 -26.69 -19.18
C ASP A 174 -21.51 -27.61 -17.97
N LYS A 175 -20.46 -27.38 -17.17
CA LYS A 175 -20.18 -28.15 -15.96
C LYS A 175 -20.93 -27.64 -14.72
N LYS A 176 -21.47 -26.43 -14.77
CA LYS A 176 -22.09 -25.76 -13.62
C LYS A 176 -23.60 -26.02 -13.56
N GLU A 177 -24.11 -26.23 -12.36
CA GLU A 177 -25.55 -26.22 -12.06
C GLU A 177 -26.16 -24.82 -12.25
N ASP A 178 -25.39 -23.75 -12.00
CA ASP A 178 -25.82 -22.36 -12.14
C ASP A 178 -24.70 -21.46 -12.72
N PRO A 179 -25.00 -20.48 -13.59
CA PRO A 179 -23.99 -19.53 -14.12
C PRO A 179 -23.20 -18.75 -13.08
N LEU A 180 -23.77 -18.51 -11.90
CA LEU A 180 -23.12 -17.79 -10.81
C LEU A 180 -22.10 -18.64 -10.05
N ASP A 181 -22.15 -19.96 -10.22
CA ASP A 181 -21.26 -20.87 -9.52
C ASP A 181 -19.81 -20.66 -9.97
N PHE A 182 -18.89 -20.76 -9.02
CA PHE A 182 -17.47 -20.51 -9.23
C PHE A 182 -16.63 -21.70 -8.74
N ALA A 183 -15.50 -21.92 -9.40
CA ALA A 183 -14.64 -23.05 -9.09
C ALA A 183 -13.93 -22.86 -7.74
N LEU A 184 -13.98 -23.89 -6.92
CA LEU A 184 -13.17 -24.08 -5.71
C LEU A 184 -11.95 -24.95 -6.00
N TRP A 185 -12.12 -25.93 -6.90
CA TRP A 185 -11.07 -26.82 -7.37
C TRP A 185 -11.24 -27.05 -8.87
N LYS A 186 -10.15 -27.02 -9.62
CA LYS A 186 -10.13 -27.26 -11.06
C LYS A 186 -9.28 -28.49 -11.34
N SER A 187 -9.83 -29.44 -12.08
CA SER A 187 -9.09 -30.55 -12.67
C SER A 187 -7.93 -30.02 -13.51
N ALA A 188 -6.77 -30.65 -13.37
CA ALA A 188 -5.56 -30.23 -14.09
C ALA A 188 -5.59 -30.74 -15.53
N LYS A 189 -5.14 -29.92 -16.47
CA LYS A 189 -4.87 -30.38 -17.84
C LYS A 189 -3.52 -31.07 -17.90
N GLU A 190 -3.29 -31.83 -18.97
CA GLU A 190 -2.01 -32.50 -19.20
C GLU A 190 -0.85 -31.49 -19.22
N GLY A 191 0.17 -31.73 -18.39
CA GLY A 191 1.35 -30.88 -18.27
C GLY A 191 1.21 -29.71 -17.30
N GLU A 192 0.03 -29.45 -16.73
CA GLU A 192 -0.15 -28.42 -15.69
C GLU A 192 0.32 -28.94 -14.32
N VAL A 193 0.67 -28.01 -13.44
CA VAL A 193 0.93 -28.34 -12.02
C VAL A 193 -0.36 -28.81 -11.35
N SER A 194 -0.29 -29.94 -10.65
CA SER A 194 -1.45 -30.56 -10.00
C SER A 194 -1.10 -31.19 -8.65
N TRP A 195 -2.14 -31.39 -7.86
CA TRP A 195 -2.11 -32.10 -6.59
C TRP A 195 -3.25 -33.13 -6.53
N LYS A 196 -3.00 -34.21 -5.79
CA LYS A 196 -4.00 -35.23 -5.52
C LYS A 196 -5.08 -34.69 -4.60
N SER A 197 -6.33 -34.89 -4.99
CA SER A 197 -7.50 -34.59 -4.16
C SER A 197 -8.51 -35.74 -4.23
N PRO A 198 -9.54 -35.75 -3.36
CA PRO A 198 -10.66 -36.68 -3.44
C PRO A 198 -11.43 -36.63 -4.78
N TRP A 199 -11.27 -35.56 -5.56
CA TRP A 199 -11.96 -35.32 -6.84
C TRP A 199 -11.05 -35.54 -8.06
N GLY A 200 -9.84 -36.05 -7.84
CA GLY A 200 -8.82 -36.25 -8.88
C GLY A 200 -7.64 -35.27 -8.77
N GLU A 201 -6.73 -35.35 -9.73
CA GLU A 201 -5.60 -34.42 -9.85
C GLU A 201 -6.11 -33.05 -10.29
N GLY A 202 -5.73 -32.00 -9.57
CA GLY A 202 -6.16 -30.64 -9.89
C GLY A 202 -5.43 -29.58 -9.09
N ARG A 203 -6.03 -28.39 -9.05
CA ARG A 203 -5.47 -27.21 -8.40
C ARG A 203 -6.59 -26.34 -7.83
N PRO A 204 -6.31 -25.49 -6.83
CA PRO A 204 -7.28 -24.55 -6.30
C PRO A 204 -7.85 -23.60 -7.36
N GLY A 205 -9.10 -23.19 -7.16
CA GLY A 205 -9.65 -21.98 -7.78
C GLY A 205 -9.19 -20.74 -7.02
N TRP A 206 -9.03 -19.61 -7.71
CA TRP A 206 -8.40 -18.39 -7.17
C TRP A 206 -8.97 -17.92 -5.81
N HIS A 207 -10.27 -18.07 -5.57
CA HIS A 207 -10.92 -17.52 -4.39
C HIS A 207 -10.67 -18.31 -3.09
N ILE A 208 -10.54 -19.64 -3.17
CA ILE A 208 -10.48 -20.49 -1.97
C ILE A 208 -9.19 -20.31 -1.18
N GLU A 209 -8.15 -19.87 -1.87
CA GLU A 209 -6.81 -19.61 -1.35
C GLU A 209 -6.87 -18.62 -0.17
N CYS A 210 -7.48 -17.45 -0.38
CA CYS A 210 -7.53 -16.38 0.62
C CYS A 210 -8.42 -16.75 1.81
N SER A 211 -9.59 -17.37 1.60
CA SER A 211 -10.44 -17.89 2.68
C SER A 211 -9.69 -18.85 3.60
N VAL A 212 -8.89 -19.74 3.03
CA VAL A 212 -8.10 -20.74 3.78
C VAL A 212 -6.94 -20.08 4.51
N MET A 213 -6.10 -19.31 3.81
CA MET A 213 -4.89 -18.71 4.38
C MET A 213 -5.23 -17.66 5.45
N ALA A 214 -6.22 -16.79 5.20
CA ALA A 214 -6.67 -15.83 6.20
C ALA A 214 -7.16 -16.54 7.47
N SER A 215 -8.04 -17.55 7.32
CA SER A 215 -8.57 -18.30 8.45
C SER A 215 -7.48 -19.05 9.23
N LYS A 216 -6.51 -19.65 8.52
CA LYS A 216 -5.41 -20.42 9.12
C LYS A 216 -4.51 -19.56 10.00
N HIS A 217 -4.20 -18.34 9.55
CA HIS A 217 -3.19 -17.50 10.18
C HIS A 217 -3.75 -16.43 11.12
N LEU A 218 -5.01 -16.03 10.93
CA LEU A 218 -5.66 -14.97 11.72
C LEU A 218 -6.90 -15.45 12.50
N GLY A 219 -7.43 -16.63 12.19
CA GLY A 219 -8.64 -17.18 12.79
C GLY A 219 -9.89 -16.99 11.93
N GLU A 220 -10.99 -17.62 12.35
CA GLU A 220 -12.24 -17.72 11.56
C GLU A 220 -12.96 -16.37 11.36
N THR A 221 -12.78 -15.44 12.30
CA THR A 221 -13.22 -14.04 12.19
C THR A 221 -12.01 -13.13 12.39
N ILE A 222 -11.81 -12.20 11.45
CA ILE A 222 -10.71 -11.22 11.48
C ILE A 222 -11.24 -9.79 11.64
N ASP A 223 -10.37 -8.87 12.04
CA ASP A 223 -10.74 -7.47 12.22
C ASP A 223 -10.92 -6.80 10.85
N ILE A 224 -9.87 -6.80 10.03
CA ILE A 224 -9.84 -6.06 8.75
C ILE A 224 -9.49 -7.03 7.61
N HIS A 225 -10.33 -7.02 6.57
CA HIS A 225 -10.00 -7.61 5.27
C HIS A 225 -9.89 -6.52 4.21
N ALA A 226 -8.79 -6.52 3.46
CA ALA A 226 -8.40 -5.43 2.59
C ALA A 226 -8.06 -5.89 1.17
N GLY A 227 -8.20 -4.98 0.20
CA GLY A 227 -7.78 -5.21 -1.19
C GLY A 227 -8.10 -4.04 -2.12
N GLY A 228 -7.80 -4.21 -3.42
CA GLY A 228 -8.26 -3.29 -4.45
C GLY A 228 -9.77 -3.33 -4.64
N GLN A 229 -10.37 -2.23 -5.11
CA GLN A 229 -11.82 -2.17 -5.39
C GLN A 229 -12.28 -3.22 -6.43
N ASP A 230 -11.39 -3.67 -7.33
CA ASP A 230 -11.66 -4.80 -8.23
C ASP A 230 -11.84 -6.13 -7.52
N LEU A 231 -11.33 -6.27 -6.29
CA LEU A 231 -11.49 -7.48 -5.50
C LEU A 231 -12.83 -7.53 -4.77
N GLU A 232 -13.57 -6.42 -4.65
CA GLU A 232 -14.94 -6.42 -4.08
C GLU A 232 -15.81 -7.49 -4.75
N PHE A 233 -15.73 -7.60 -6.08
CA PHE A 233 -16.39 -8.65 -6.84
C PHE A 233 -15.55 -9.13 -8.04
N PRO A 234 -15.42 -10.44 -8.25
CA PRO A 234 -16.06 -11.51 -7.47
C PRO A 234 -15.26 -11.97 -6.24
N HIS A 235 -14.01 -11.52 -6.07
CA HIS A 235 -13.05 -12.20 -5.20
C HIS A 235 -13.46 -12.22 -3.72
N HIS A 236 -13.58 -11.06 -3.08
CA HIS A 236 -13.94 -10.95 -1.67
C HIS A 236 -15.39 -11.39 -1.39
N GLU A 237 -16.33 -11.17 -2.32
CA GLU A 237 -17.69 -11.71 -2.22
C GLU A 237 -17.68 -13.24 -2.13
N ASN A 238 -16.84 -13.90 -2.93
CA ASN A 238 -16.66 -15.34 -2.91
C ASN A 238 -15.99 -15.82 -1.61
N GLU A 239 -15.02 -15.07 -1.11
CA GLU A 239 -14.36 -15.39 0.17
C GLU A 239 -15.32 -15.33 1.35
N ILE A 240 -16.18 -14.31 1.43
CA ILE A 240 -17.26 -14.24 2.42
C ILE A 240 -18.13 -15.48 2.30
N ALA A 241 -18.61 -15.79 1.09
CA ALA A 241 -19.51 -16.92 0.89
C ALA A 241 -18.87 -18.25 1.35
N GLN A 242 -17.60 -18.49 1.00
CA GLN A 242 -16.86 -19.69 1.40
C GLN A 242 -16.61 -19.75 2.91
N SER A 243 -16.05 -18.69 3.48
CA SER A 243 -15.66 -18.62 4.90
C SER A 243 -16.87 -18.69 5.82
N GLU A 244 -17.93 -17.93 5.55
CA GLU A 244 -19.11 -17.92 6.39
C GLU A 244 -19.95 -19.21 6.22
N ALA A 245 -19.99 -19.81 5.02
CA ALA A 245 -20.63 -21.12 4.85
C ALA A 245 -19.89 -22.23 5.61
N LYS A 246 -18.54 -22.21 5.61
CA LYS A 246 -17.74 -23.19 6.35
C LYS A 246 -17.80 -22.97 7.86
N THR A 247 -17.82 -21.75 8.36
CA THR A 247 -17.69 -21.48 9.81
C THR A 247 -19.03 -21.20 10.49
N GLY A 248 -20.02 -20.69 9.76
CA GLY A 248 -21.26 -20.15 10.33
C GLY A 248 -21.07 -18.82 11.07
N GLN A 249 -19.90 -18.20 10.96
CA GLN A 249 -19.52 -16.95 11.63
C GLN A 249 -19.24 -15.87 10.59
N THR A 250 -19.25 -14.60 11.01
CA THR A 250 -18.80 -13.48 10.17
C THR A 250 -17.32 -13.64 9.84
N PHE A 251 -16.94 -13.47 8.57
CA PHE A 251 -15.54 -13.66 8.16
C PHE A 251 -14.64 -12.48 8.57
N ALA A 252 -15.07 -11.24 8.29
CA ALA A 252 -14.32 -10.04 8.66
C ALA A 252 -15.25 -8.92 9.13
N ASN A 253 -14.86 -8.21 10.18
CA ASN A 253 -15.66 -7.11 10.73
C ASN A 253 -15.64 -5.86 9.83
N TYR A 254 -14.47 -5.52 9.27
CA TYR A 254 -14.30 -4.35 8.40
C TYR A 254 -13.71 -4.74 7.05
N TRP A 255 -14.41 -4.37 5.98
CA TRP A 255 -13.94 -4.53 4.60
C TRP A 255 -13.43 -3.21 4.05
N MET A 256 -12.14 -3.14 3.72
CA MET A 256 -11.50 -1.92 3.22
C MET A 256 -11.03 -2.10 1.78
N HIS A 257 -11.46 -1.20 0.90
CA HIS A 257 -11.08 -1.25 -0.52
C HIS A 257 -10.47 0.04 -1.02
N ASN A 258 -9.27 -0.03 -1.61
CA ASN A 258 -8.66 1.13 -2.26
C ASN A 258 -9.20 1.32 -3.68
N ALA A 259 -9.42 2.57 -4.08
CA ALA A 259 -9.89 2.89 -5.42
C ALA A 259 -8.79 2.70 -6.49
N TYR A 260 -9.20 2.73 -7.76
CA TYR A 260 -8.31 2.59 -8.91
C TYR A 260 -7.42 3.80 -9.15
N LEU A 261 -6.23 3.53 -9.69
CA LEU A 261 -5.47 4.52 -10.44
C LEU A 261 -6.06 4.69 -11.85
N THR A 262 -6.08 5.94 -12.32
CA THR A 262 -6.45 6.29 -13.69
C THR A 262 -5.24 6.86 -14.43
N VAL A 263 -5.14 6.61 -15.74
CA VAL A 263 -4.05 7.07 -16.62
C VAL A 263 -4.63 7.87 -17.80
N GLY A 264 -3.88 8.88 -18.22
CA GLY A 264 -4.23 9.78 -19.32
C GLY A 264 -5.14 10.95 -18.93
N GLU A 265 -5.26 11.93 -19.82
CA GLU A 265 -6.12 13.13 -19.63
C GLU A 265 -7.62 12.78 -19.55
N THR A 266 -8.02 11.63 -20.10
CA THR A 266 -9.39 11.13 -20.11
C THR A 266 -9.78 10.37 -18.83
N GLY A 267 -8.83 10.09 -17.93
CA GLY A 267 -9.08 9.38 -16.68
C GLY A 267 -9.44 7.90 -16.85
N GLU A 268 -8.95 7.24 -17.90
CA GLU A 268 -9.18 5.82 -18.12
C GLU A 268 -8.48 4.97 -17.04
N LYS A 269 -9.08 3.84 -16.66
CA LYS A 269 -8.47 2.91 -15.69
C LYS A 269 -7.18 2.30 -16.28
N MET A 270 -6.14 2.12 -15.46
CA MET A 270 -5.00 1.28 -15.85
C MET A 270 -5.39 -0.18 -15.93
N SER A 271 -5.13 -0.83 -17.07
CA SER A 271 -5.21 -2.28 -17.18
C SER A 271 -4.26 -2.84 -18.24
N LYS A 272 -3.85 -4.10 -18.06
CA LYS A 272 -3.09 -4.82 -19.10
C LYS A 272 -3.87 -4.95 -20.41
N SER A 273 -5.20 -5.06 -20.35
CA SER A 273 -6.06 -5.14 -21.54
C SER A 273 -6.08 -3.85 -22.37
N LEU A 274 -5.86 -2.70 -21.75
CA LEU A 274 -5.80 -1.39 -22.42
C LEU A 274 -4.38 -1.01 -22.88
N LYS A 275 -3.36 -1.85 -22.59
CA LYS A 275 -1.94 -1.60 -22.89
C LYS A 275 -1.41 -0.25 -22.38
N ASN A 276 -2.05 0.30 -21.34
CA ASN A 276 -1.73 1.60 -20.74
C ASN A 276 -1.15 1.46 -19.31
N PHE A 277 -0.56 0.30 -18.99
CA PHE A 277 -0.03 0.01 -17.67
C PHE A 277 1.49 0.25 -17.64
N VAL A 278 1.98 0.89 -16.58
CA VAL A 278 3.40 1.06 -16.26
C VAL A 278 3.72 0.17 -15.06
N THR A 279 4.85 -0.55 -15.09
CA THR A 279 5.27 -1.32 -13.92
C THR A 279 5.80 -0.39 -12.82
N ALA A 280 5.66 -0.78 -11.56
CA ALA A 280 6.27 -0.01 -10.48
C ALA A 280 7.80 0.00 -10.62
N HIS A 281 8.36 -1.12 -11.09
CA HIS A 281 9.79 -1.27 -11.38
C HIS A 281 10.31 -0.21 -12.36
N GLU A 282 9.74 -0.14 -13.57
CA GLU A 282 10.14 0.83 -14.61
C GLU A 282 9.96 2.28 -14.13
N LEU A 283 8.84 2.57 -13.44
CA LEU A 283 8.59 3.91 -12.91
C LEU A 283 9.70 4.35 -11.94
N MET A 284 10.15 3.45 -11.08
CA MET A 284 11.17 3.74 -10.07
C MET A 284 12.60 3.79 -10.63
N GLU A 285 12.80 3.44 -11.91
CA GLU A 285 14.05 3.72 -12.62
C GLU A 285 14.15 5.20 -13.04
N GLU A 286 13.00 5.84 -13.27
CA GLU A 286 12.92 7.23 -13.74
C GLU A 286 12.58 8.24 -12.64
N VAL A 287 11.86 7.80 -11.60
CA VAL A 287 11.35 8.64 -10.52
C VAL A 287 11.79 8.10 -9.17
N ASP A 288 12.25 8.98 -8.29
CA ASP A 288 12.65 8.60 -6.93
C ASP A 288 11.52 7.82 -6.22
N PRO A 289 11.78 6.60 -5.70
CA PRO A 289 10.81 5.82 -4.97
C PRO A 289 10.13 6.56 -3.80
N GLU A 290 10.80 7.49 -3.12
CA GLU A 290 10.18 8.28 -2.06
C GLU A 290 9.13 9.26 -2.60
N VAL A 291 9.33 9.79 -3.80
CA VAL A 291 8.33 10.64 -4.49
C VAL A 291 7.12 9.79 -4.87
N VAL A 292 7.34 8.60 -5.42
CA VAL A 292 6.26 7.65 -5.73
C VAL A 292 5.50 7.26 -4.46
N ARG A 293 6.21 6.91 -3.39
CA ARG A 293 5.64 6.59 -2.07
C ARG A 293 4.80 7.75 -1.55
N PHE A 294 5.34 8.97 -1.55
CA PHE A 294 4.63 10.16 -1.10
C PHE A 294 3.34 10.39 -1.88
N ALA A 295 3.41 10.39 -3.21
CA ALA A 295 2.24 10.60 -4.08
C ALA A 295 1.10 9.62 -3.79
N LEU A 296 1.45 8.34 -3.63
CA LEU A 296 0.48 7.27 -3.34
C LEU A 296 -0.04 7.34 -1.89
N ALA A 297 0.81 7.70 -0.92
CA ALA A 297 0.47 7.73 0.50
C ALA A 297 -0.45 8.90 0.88
N THR A 298 -0.26 10.06 0.25
CA THR A 298 -0.95 11.31 0.64
C THR A 298 -2.29 11.51 -0.06
N THR A 299 -2.68 10.57 -0.91
CA THR A 299 -4.00 10.55 -1.55
C THR A 299 -4.93 9.59 -0.81
N HIS A 300 -6.14 10.02 -0.50
CA HIS A 300 -7.11 9.20 0.23
C HIS A 300 -7.34 7.86 -0.51
N TYR A 301 -7.15 6.73 0.18
CA TYR A 301 -7.08 5.41 -0.46
C TYR A 301 -8.32 5.06 -1.29
N ARG A 302 -9.51 5.45 -0.84
CA ARG A 302 -10.82 5.28 -1.52
C ARG A 302 -11.14 6.26 -2.65
N ARG A 303 -10.30 7.26 -2.94
CA ARG A 303 -10.57 8.20 -4.04
C ARG A 303 -9.82 7.79 -5.30
N PRO A 304 -10.46 7.66 -6.47
CA PRO A 304 -9.73 7.48 -7.71
C PRO A 304 -8.63 8.54 -7.86
N MET A 305 -7.44 8.12 -8.28
CA MET A 305 -6.27 9.00 -8.34
C MET A 305 -5.75 8.98 -9.77
N PRO A 306 -5.73 10.13 -10.47
CA PRO A 306 -5.00 10.24 -11.72
C PRO A 306 -3.50 10.04 -11.42
N PHE A 307 -2.85 9.20 -12.21
CA PHE A 307 -1.43 8.94 -12.11
C PHE A 307 -0.74 9.42 -13.38
N ASN A 308 0.00 10.50 -13.26
CA ASN A 308 0.68 11.18 -14.36
C ASN A 308 1.84 12.04 -13.82
N ASP A 309 2.65 12.57 -14.74
CA ASP A 309 3.85 13.36 -14.44
C ASP A 309 3.56 14.63 -13.62
N ILE A 310 2.37 15.22 -13.78
CA ILE A 310 1.97 16.41 -13.01
C ILE A 310 1.88 16.05 -11.54
N ILE A 311 1.19 14.96 -11.21
CA ILE A 311 1.02 14.48 -9.84
C ILE A 311 2.37 14.10 -9.23
N LEU A 312 3.25 13.45 -10.00
CA LEU A 312 4.58 13.08 -9.53
C LEU A 312 5.46 14.31 -9.25
N LYS A 313 5.43 15.31 -10.14
CA LYS A 313 6.17 16.57 -9.96
C LYS A 313 5.66 17.41 -8.80
N GLU A 314 4.34 17.42 -8.58
CA GLU A 314 3.74 18.06 -7.41
C GLU A 314 4.14 17.35 -6.12
N ALA A 315 4.14 16.01 -6.13
CA ALA A 315 4.60 15.18 -5.03
C ALA A 315 6.07 15.45 -4.69
N GLU A 316 6.95 15.46 -5.70
CA GLU A 316 8.38 15.80 -5.58
C GLU A 316 8.56 17.18 -4.93
N THR A 317 7.93 18.20 -5.51
CA THR A 317 8.02 19.58 -5.00
C THR A 317 7.57 19.70 -3.54
N ASN A 318 6.49 19.01 -3.17
CA ASN A 318 5.96 19.05 -1.81
C ASN A 318 6.82 18.27 -0.83
N LEU A 319 7.35 17.12 -1.23
CA LEU A 319 8.28 16.33 -0.43
C LEU A 319 9.59 17.10 -0.18
N SER A 320 10.18 17.71 -1.22
CA SER A 320 11.41 18.49 -1.08
C SER A 320 11.22 19.70 -0.14
N LYS A 321 10.04 20.34 -0.11
CA LYS A 321 9.72 21.39 0.88
C LYS A 321 9.67 20.86 2.32
N ILE A 322 9.10 19.68 2.54
CA ILE A 322 9.05 19.06 3.86
C ILE A 322 10.49 18.74 4.32
N LYS A 323 11.27 18.06 3.47
CA LYS A 323 12.68 17.73 3.74
C LYS A 323 13.51 18.99 4.00
N ALA A 324 13.34 20.04 3.21
CA ALA A 324 14.05 21.31 3.40
C ALA A 324 13.71 21.97 4.74
N SER A 325 12.44 21.96 5.17
CA SER A 325 12.05 22.49 6.48
C SER A 325 12.67 21.69 7.62
N TYR A 326 12.68 20.36 7.52
CA TYR A 326 13.38 19.51 8.50
C TYR A 326 14.88 19.83 8.56
N ASN A 327 15.56 19.91 7.41
CA ASN A 327 16.99 20.22 7.34
C ASN A 327 17.31 21.62 7.88
N ASN A 328 16.45 22.61 7.61
CA ASN A 328 16.58 23.96 8.17
C ASN A 328 16.52 23.97 9.70
N GLY A 329 15.75 23.07 10.31
CA GLY A 329 15.73 22.88 11.77
C GLY A 329 17.10 22.51 12.32
N ASN A 330 17.84 21.62 11.65
CA ASN A 330 19.18 21.21 12.08
C ASN A 330 20.15 22.41 12.14
N PHE A 331 20.15 23.26 11.12
CA PHE A 331 20.96 24.48 11.12
C PHE A 331 20.49 25.48 12.18
N ARG A 332 19.18 25.57 12.41
CA ARG A 332 18.64 26.52 13.38
C ARG A 332 18.93 26.08 14.82
N LEU A 333 19.05 24.79 15.09
CA LEU A 333 19.47 24.25 16.40
C LEU A 333 20.85 24.77 16.83
N GLU A 334 21.81 24.89 15.92
CA GLU A 334 23.19 25.33 16.24
C GLU A 334 23.28 26.73 16.84
N VAL A 335 22.31 27.59 16.52
CA VAL A 335 22.24 29.00 16.94
C VAL A 335 21.01 29.28 17.82
N SER A 336 20.38 28.22 18.33
CA SER A 336 19.22 28.31 19.23
C SER A 336 19.65 28.57 20.68
N GLN A 337 18.74 29.11 21.49
CA GLN A 337 18.89 29.15 22.94
C GLN A 337 18.35 27.84 23.52
N GLU A 338 18.89 27.38 24.66
CA GLU A 338 18.38 26.14 25.28
C GLU A 338 16.87 26.22 25.58
N THR A 339 16.39 27.37 26.06
CA THR A 339 14.97 27.62 26.35
C THR A 339 14.61 29.08 26.12
N THR A 340 13.33 29.38 25.88
CA THR A 340 12.78 30.75 25.88
C THR A 340 11.53 30.87 26.77
N GLU A 341 11.12 32.09 27.12
CA GLU A 341 9.94 32.32 27.97
C GLU A 341 8.62 31.83 27.35
N ASP A 342 8.57 31.76 26.01
CA ASP A 342 7.39 31.41 25.23
C ASP A 342 7.31 29.90 24.89
N ASP A 343 8.24 29.07 25.37
CA ASP A 343 8.33 27.64 24.99
C ASP A 343 7.01 26.89 25.22
N ALA A 344 6.35 27.13 26.35
CA ALA A 344 5.08 26.50 26.68
C ALA A 344 3.95 26.85 25.68
N VAL A 345 4.02 28.03 25.06
CA VAL A 345 3.04 28.46 24.04
C VAL A 345 3.28 27.68 22.75
N TYR A 346 4.52 27.64 22.27
CA TYR A 346 4.87 26.94 21.04
C TYR A 346 4.67 25.43 21.13
N LEU A 347 5.04 24.81 22.26
CA LEU A 347 4.80 23.38 22.49
C LEU A 347 3.30 23.04 22.46
N LYS A 348 2.45 23.93 23.00
CA LYS A 348 1.00 23.77 22.92
C LYS A 348 0.47 23.88 21.48
N GLU A 349 1.02 24.78 20.67
CA GLU A 349 0.68 24.88 19.25
C GLU A 349 1.03 23.58 18.50
N LEU A 350 2.18 22.97 18.80
CA LEU A 350 2.56 21.66 18.25
C LEU A 350 1.60 20.55 18.67
N THR A 351 1.17 20.50 19.93
CA THR A 351 0.13 19.56 20.38
C THR A 351 -1.16 19.71 19.57
N LEU A 352 -1.58 20.94 19.25
CA LEU A 352 -2.77 21.18 18.44
C LEU A 352 -2.61 20.69 17.00
N ILE A 353 -1.44 20.86 16.40
CA ILE A 353 -1.15 20.34 15.05
C ILE A 353 -1.17 18.81 15.04
N LYS A 354 -0.58 18.17 16.07
CA LYS A 354 -0.66 16.71 16.26
C LYS A 354 -2.11 16.25 16.36
N GLN A 355 -2.93 16.95 17.14
CA GLN A 355 -4.36 16.63 17.26
C GLN A 355 -5.09 16.75 15.91
N GLN A 356 -4.80 17.77 15.10
CA GLN A 356 -5.40 17.92 13.76
C GLN A 356 -5.02 16.77 12.82
N PHE A 357 -3.76 16.30 12.89
CA PHE A 357 -3.33 15.12 12.15
C PHE A 357 -4.14 13.89 12.56
N GLU A 358 -4.24 13.64 13.88
CA GLU A 358 -5.00 12.50 14.40
C GLU A 358 -6.49 12.59 14.07
N GLU A 359 -7.11 13.75 14.14
CA GLU A 359 -8.52 13.94 13.75
C GLU A 359 -8.75 13.61 12.28
N GLY A 360 -7.83 14.01 11.40
CA GLY A 360 -7.88 13.65 9.98
C GLY A 360 -7.74 12.16 9.75
N MET A 361 -6.70 11.55 10.34
CA MET A 361 -6.42 10.12 10.15
C MET A 361 -7.43 9.22 10.87
N ASP A 362 -8.00 9.66 12.00
CA ASP A 362 -9.08 8.95 12.71
C ASP A 362 -10.40 8.94 11.92
N ASP A 363 -10.55 9.81 10.92
CA ASP A 363 -11.70 9.84 10.02
C ASP A 363 -11.46 9.02 8.75
N ASP A 364 -11.42 7.69 8.87
CA ASP A 364 -11.22 6.75 7.75
C ASP A 364 -9.86 6.91 7.05
N PHE A 365 -8.78 7.09 7.82
CA PHE A 365 -7.42 7.27 7.32
C PHE A 365 -7.37 8.36 6.25
N ASN A 366 -7.98 9.51 6.52
CA ASN A 366 -8.04 10.61 5.55
C ASN A 366 -6.67 11.28 5.41
N THR A 367 -5.82 10.68 4.59
CA THR A 367 -4.43 11.08 4.33
C THR A 367 -4.34 12.48 3.74
N ALA A 368 -5.36 12.96 3.02
CA ALA A 368 -5.41 14.34 2.53
C ALA A 368 -5.52 15.37 3.67
N ASN A 369 -6.31 15.06 4.71
CA ASN A 369 -6.37 15.88 5.91
C ASN A 369 -5.11 15.71 6.77
N GLY A 370 -4.62 14.47 6.91
CA GLY A 370 -3.37 14.18 7.62
C GLY A 370 -2.18 14.95 7.06
N ILE A 371 -1.96 14.89 5.74
CA ILE A 371 -0.85 15.63 5.11
C ILE A 371 -1.04 17.15 5.20
N THR A 372 -2.27 17.65 5.23
CA THR A 372 -2.54 19.07 5.45
C THR A 372 -2.03 19.53 6.82
N ALA A 373 -2.19 18.71 7.87
CA ALA A 373 -1.61 19.00 9.18
C ALA A 373 -0.08 19.02 9.14
N VAL A 374 0.56 18.13 8.37
CA VAL A 374 2.01 18.15 8.12
C VAL A 374 2.43 19.45 7.42
N TYR A 375 1.71 19.90 6.40
CA TYR A 375 2.02 21.17 5.74
C TYR A 375 1.85 22.37 6.69
N ASN A 376 0.88 22.33 7.60
CA ASN A 376 0.73 23.33 8.64
C ASN A 376 1.93 23.31 9.60
N LEU A 377 2.43 22.13 9.98
CA LEU A 377 3.65 21.99 10.78
C LEU A 377 4.87 22.60 10.07
N VAL A 378 5.07 22.27 8.78
CA VAL A 378 6.16 22.82 7.97
C VAL A 378 6.07 24.35 7.89
N LYS A 379 4.88 24.89 7.65
CA LYS A 379 4.67 26.35 7.62
C LYS A 379 4.98 26.98 8.98
N TRP A 380 4.53 26.34 10.06
CA TRP A 380 4.78 26.79 11.42
C TRP A 380 6.27 26.78 11.76
N LEU A 381 6.99 25.71 11.42
CA LEU A 381 8.44 25.56 11.59
C LEU A 381 9.20 26.68 10.88
N ASN A 382 8.89 26.92 9.60
CA ASN A 382 9.57 27.94 8.82
C ASN A 382 9.35 29.34 9.41
N ALA A 383 8.12 29.67 9.85
CA ALA A 383 7.84 30.94 10.51
C ALA A 383 8.53 31.06 11.88
N TYR A 384 8.67 29.95 12.62
CA TYR A 384 9.41 29.93 13.87
C TYR A 384 10.90 30.20 13.64
N PHE A 385 11.49 29.61 12.61
CA PHE A 385 12.91 29.79 12.28
C PHE A 385 13.28 31.23 11.89
N GLU A 386 12.34 32.00 11.34
CA GLU A 386 12.53 33.42 10.99
C GLU A 386 12.61 34.36 12.20
N LYS A 387 12.24 33.90 13.40
CA LYS A 387 12.37 34.70 14.63
C LYS A 387 13.86 34.91 14.96
N ASN A 388 14.18 36.07 15.55
CA ASN A 388 15.54 36.38 16.00
C ASN A 388 16.07 35.36 17.03
N THR A 389 15.22 35.01 17.99
CA THR A 389 15.50 34.05 19.05
C THR A 389 14.53 32.89 18.94
N VAL A 390 15.08 31.67 19.04
CA VAL A 390 14.34 30.40 18.99
C VAL A 390 14.89 29.47 20.06
N SER A 391 14.03 28.58 20.55
CA SER A 391 14.33 27.60 21.60
C SER A 391 14.66 26.25 20.99
N LYS A 392 15.73 25.63 21.49
CA LYS A 392 16.16 24.30 21.14
C LYS A 392 15.09 23.25 21.40
N VAL A 393 14.49 23.28 22.59
CA VAL A 393 13.43 22.33 23.00
C VAL A 393 12.24 22.38 22.04
N VAL A 394 11.88 23.58 21.57
CA VAL A 394 10.77 23.76 20.63
C VAL A 394 11.12 23.22 19.24
N ILE A 395 12.34 23.45 18.76
CA ILE A 395 12.79 22.93 17.45
C ILE A 395 12.87 21.40 17.49
N GLU A 396 13.46 20.83 18.55
CA GLU A 396 13.58 19.38 18.72
C GLU A 396 12.21 18.70 18.75
N GLU A 397 11.26 19.24 19.52
CA GLU A 397 9.88 18.71 19.56
C GLU A 397 9.21 18.80 18.19
N ALA A 398 9.33 19.94 17.50
CA ALA A 398 8.69 20.14 16.21
C ALA A 398 9.29 19.26 15.10
N GLN A 399 10.61 19.05 15.10
CA GLN A 399 11.28 18.11 14.18
C GLN A 399 10.94 16.66 14.52
N SER A 400 10.88 16.30 15.81
CA SER A 400 10.46 14.96 16.26
C SER A 400 9.02 14.67 15.82
N LEU A 401 8.11 15.64 16.01
CA LEU A 401 6.74 15.53 15.54
C LEU A 401 6.70 15.37 14.02
N LEU A 402 7.47 16.16 13.26
CA LEU A 402 7.49 16.05 11.81
C LEU A 402 7.96 14.66 11.34
N VAL A 403 8.99 14.10 11.98
CA VAL A 403 9.46 12.72 11.74
C VAL A 403 8.36 11.71 12.07
N GLU A 404 7.72 11.84 13.23
CA GLU A 404 6.64 10.97 13.70
C GLU A 404 5.47 10.94 12.69
N LEU A 405 5.02 12.11 12.23
CA LEU A 405 3.91 12.22 11.28
C LEU A 405 4.27 11.69 9.88
N MET A 406 5.48 11.98 9.39
CA MET A 406 5.94 11.49 8.08
C MET A 406 6.16 9.97 8.06
N ALA A 407 6.58 9.39 9.18
CA ALA A 407 6.74 7.94 9.32
C ALA A 407 5.43 7.16 9.10
N VAL A 408 4.27 7.77 9.39
CA VAL A 408 2.95 7.19 9.08
C VAL A 408 2.74 7.04 7.58
N PHE A 409 3.23 7.98 6.77
CA PHE A 409 3.21 7.91 5.30
C PHE A 409 4.36 7.07 4.73
N GLY A 410 5.14 6.39 5.57
CA GLY A 410 6.27 5.56 5.16
C GLY A 410 7.49 6.35 4.69
N LEU A 411 7.63 7.61 5.11
CA LEU A 411 8.74 8.46 4.75
C LEU A 411 9.61 8.75 5.96
N GLU A 412 10.92 8.59 5.77
CA GLU A 412 11.90 8.78 6.83
C GLU A 412 12.62 10.10 6.62
N LEU A 413 12.58 10.95 7.64
CA LEU A 413 13.33 12.21 7.64
C LEU A 413 14.59 12.05 8.50
N GLY A 414 15.66 12.74 8.11
CA GLY A 414 16.91 12.74 8.88
C GLY A 414 17.83 11.54 8.64
N GLN A 415 17.55 10.70 7.64
CA GLN A 415 18.64 9.94 7.05
C GLN A 415 19.65 10.95 6.49
N LYS A 416 20.91 10.87 6.91
CA LYS A 416 21.99 11.64 6.27
C LYS A 416 22.03 11.19 4.83
N GLU A 417 21.64 12.08 3.92
CA GLU A 417 22.08 11.95 2.54
C GLU A 417 23.60 11.88 2.59
N VAL A 418 24.14 10.72 2.22
CA VAL A 418 25.58 10.62 1.95
C VAL A 418 25.77 11.44 0.70
N LEU A 419 26.23 12.68 0.87
CA LEU A 419 26.69 13.48 -0.23
C LEU A 419 27.81 12.70 -0.93
N ASP A 420 27.77 12.68 -2.25
CA ASP A 420 28.91 12.20 -3.01
C ASP A 420 30.12 13.04 -2.60
N SER A 421 31.27 12.41 -2.33
CA SER A 421 32.46 13.12 -1.85
C SER A 421 32.89 14.30 -2.75
N GLU A 422 32.49 14.27 -4.03
CA GLU A 422 32.67 15.35 -4.98
C GLU A 422 31.79 16.58 -4.68
N ILE A 423 30.56 16.38 -4.20
CA ILE A 423 29.63 17.47 -3.83
C ILE A 423 30.10 18.13 -2.53
N GLU A 424 30.55 17.36 -1.53
CA GLU A 424 31.16 17.91 -0.31
C GLU A 424 32.38 18.77 -0.65
N ALA A 425 33.27 18.27 -1.50
CA ALA A 425 34.45 19.01 -1.95
C ALA A 425 34.07 20.31 -2.68
N LEU A 426 33.05 20.29 -3.53
CA LEU A 426 32.56 21.50 -4.21
C LEU A 426 31.97 22.51 -3.20
N ILE A 427 31.24 22.06 -2.19
CA ILE A 427 30.69 22.95 -1.16
C ILE A 427 31.82 23.60 -0.34
N GLU A 428 32.82 22.83 0.08
CA GLU A 428 34.00 23.36 0.78
C GLU A 428 34.79 24.35 -0.09
N GLU A 429 35.04 24.00 -1.36
CA GLU A 429 35.73 24.87 -2.31
C GLU A 429 34.97 26.19 -2.51
N ARG A 430 33.63 26.16 -2.54
CA ARG A 430 32.81 27.37 -2.62
C ARG A 430 32.94 28.23 -1.37
N ILE A 431 32.95 27.62 -0.18
CA ILE A 431 33.14 28.34 1.09
C ILE A 431 34.50 29.04 1.10
N GLU A 432 35.55 28.35 0.66
CA GLU A 432 36.89 28.91 0.54
C GLU A 432 36.96 30.03 -0.52
N ALA A 433 36.35 29.85 -1.68
CA ALA A 433 36.24 30.87 -2.72
C ALA A 433 35.56 32.14 -2.20
N ARG A 434 34.46 32.00 -1.44
CA ARG A 434 33.79 33.16 -0.81
C ARG A 434 34.65 33.83 0.26
N ALA A 435 35.33 33.06 1.10
CA ALA A 435 36.24 33.59 2.12
C ALA A 435 37.40 34.39 1.48
N ASN A 436 37.90 33.91 0.35
CA ASN A 436 38.95 34.55 -0.45
C ASN A 436 38.44 35.66 -1.39
N LYS A 437 37.13 35.97 -1.37
CA LYS A 437 36.46 36.95 -2.24
C LYS A 437 36.54 36.63 -3.73
N ASP A 438 36.74 35.36 -4.09
CA ASP A 438 36.60 34.85 -5.45
C ASP A 438 35.13 34.55 -5.76
N PHE A 439 34.37 35.61 -6.00
CA PHE A 439 32.94 35.51 -6.29
C PHE A 439 32.65 34.79 -7.61
N LYS A 440 33.58 34.87 -8.58
CA LYS A 440 33.43 34.19 -9.86
C LYS A 440 33.47 32.68 -9.68
N ARG A 441 34.47 32.16 -8.95
CA ARG A 441 34.55 30.73 -8.66
C ARG A 441 33.39 30.25 -7.79
N SER A 442 32.96 31.06 -6.81
CA SER A 442 31.77 30.76 -5.99
C SER A 442 30.48 30.63 -6.82
N ASP A 443 30.29 31.49 -7.82
CA ASP A 443 29.12 31.43 -8.71
C ASP A 443 29.19 30.24 -9.67
N GLU A 444 30.37 29.93 -10.24
CA GLU A 444 30.58 28.74 -11.07
C GLU A 444 30.25 27.46 -10.29
N ILE A 445 30.74 27.33 -9.05
CA ILE A 445 30.45 26.16 -8.22
C ILE A 445 28.97 26.09 -7.84
N ARG A 446 28.32 27.23 -7.57
CA ARG A 446 26.86 27.27 -7.32
C ARG A 446 26.10 26.71 -8.51
N ASP A 447 26.47 27.09 -9.72
CA ASP A 447 25.77 26.65 -10.93
C ASP A 447 26.06 25.17 -11.25
N MET A 448 27.29 24.68 -10.97
CA MET A 448 27.64 23.25 -11.03
C MET A 448 26.82 22.41 -10.05
N LEU A 449 26.73 22.87 -8.80
CA LEU A 449 25.93 22.21 -7.75
C LEU A 449 24.45 22.22 -8.14
N LYS A 450 23.93 23.34 -8.64
CA LYS A 450 22.55 23.44 -9.11
C LYS A 450 22.24 22.49 -10.27
N ALA A 451 23.20 22.27 -11.18
CA ALA A 451 23.06 21.30 -12.27
C ALA A 451 23.02 19.84 -11.77
N GLN A 452 23.61 19.58 -10.60
CA GLN A 452 23.55 18.29 -9.89
C GLN A 452 22.37 18.22 -8.91
N GLY A 453 21.39 19.12 -9.04
CA GLY A 453 20.23 19.20 -8.17
C GLY A 453 20.52 19.81 -6.81
N ILE A 454 21.70 20.37 -6.52
CA ILE A 454 22.02 20.98 -5.22
C ILE A 454 21.80 22.50 -5.30
N ILE A 455 20.79 23.01 -4.60
CA ILE A 455 20.56 24.45 -4.41
C ILE A 455 21.36 24.91 -3.20
N LEU A 456 22.07 26.02 -3.35
CA LEU A 456 22.77 26.70 -2.27
C LEU A 456 22.05 28.00 -1.89
N GLU A 457 21.77 28.19 -0.61
CA GLU A 457 21.17 29.41 -0.05
C GLU A 457 22.15 30.09 0.91
N ASP A 458 22.60 31.29 0.58
CA ASP A 458 23.41 32.09 1.50
C ASP A 458 22.51 32.82 2.49
N THR A 459 22.60 32.48 3.78
CA THR A 459 21.84 33.16 4.85
C THR A 459 22.76 33.99 5.74
N ALA A 460 22.17 34.91 6.53
CA ALA A 460 22.91 35.72 7.50
C ALA A 460 23.64 34.88 8.59
N HIS A 461 23.32 33.58 8.69
CA HIS A 461 23.88 32.65 9.65
C HIS A 461 24.78 31.57 9.01
N GLY A 462 25.09 31.66 7.71
CA GLY A 462 25.92 30.70 6.98
C GLY A 462 25.30 30.25 5.64
N GLY A 463 26.11 29.60 4.81
CA GLY A 463 25.65 28.97 3.56
C GLY A 463 24.92 27.65 3.85
N ARG A 464 23.73 27.48 3.27
CA ARG A 464 22.92 26.26 3.33
C ARG A 464 22.89 25.59 1.98
N TRP A 465 22.58 24.30 1.95
CA TRP A 465 22.31 23.60 0.70
C TRP A 465 21.10 22.66 0.86
N SER A 466 20.42 22.38 -0.25
CA SER A 466 19.39 21.35 -0.36
C SER A 466 19.50 20.63 -1.70
N ARG A 467 19.23 19.33 -1.75
CA ARG A 467 19.06 18.57 -3.00
C ARG A 467 17.61 18.75 -3.47
N ILE A 468 17.40 19.01 -4.77
CA ILE A 468 16.11 19.17 -5.44
C ILE A 468 15.47 17.81 -5.58
#